data_AF-A0A7G5H6T6-F1
#
_entry.id   AF-A0A7G5H6T6-F1
#
_cell.length_a   1.000
_cell.length_b   1.000
_cell.length_c   1.000
_cell.angle_alpha   90.00
_cell.angle_beta   90.00
_cell.angle_gamma   90.00
#
_symmetry.space_group_name_H-M   'P 1'
#
loop_
_entity.id
_entity.type
_entity.pdbx_description
1 polymer ?
#
loop_
_entity_poly.entity_id
_entity_poly.type
_entity_poly.pdbx_seq_one_letter_code
_entity_poly.pdbx_strand_id
1 'polypeptide(L)' 'MRPLVTIYAVLVAISFLLLVLKQTGQIDWAWWWISLPLWLAPIGFMFLALIVLLLAVWQELKRAFHIR' A
#
# COMPACT_ATOMS: atom_id res chain seq x y z
N MET A 1 -2.08 -11.20 17.93
CA MET A 1 -2.58 -11.09 16.55
C MET A 1 -1.55 -10.33 15.71
N ARG A 2 -1.30 -10.74 14.46
CA ARG A 2 -0.24 -10.14 13.62
C ARG A 2 -0.58 -8.67 13.32
N PRO A 3 0.32 -7.70 13.59
CA PRO A 3 0.03 -6.27 13.46
C PRO A 3 -0.41 -5.86 12.05
N LEU A 4 0.09 -6.55 11.03
CA LEU A 4 -0.32 -6.35 9.65
C LEU A 4 -1.82 -6.63 9.44
N VAL A 5 -2.34 -7.74 9.96
CA VAL A 5 -3.75 -8.11 9.81
C VAL A 5 -4.65 -7.07 10.46
N THR A 6 -4.25 -6.56 11.63
CA THR A 6 -4.98 -5.48 12.31
C THR A 6 -5.01 -4.21 11.47
N ILE A 7 -3.89 -3.81 10.85
CA ILE A 7 -3.83 -2.64 9.98
C ILE A 7 -4.75 -2.81 8.76
N TYR A 8 -4.71 -3.96 8.08
CA TYR A 8 -5.60 -4.23 6.95
C TYR A 8 -7.08 -4.18 7.35
N ALA A 9 -7.44 -4.79 8.49
CA ALA A 9 -8.82 -4.77 8.98
C ALA A 9 -9.30 -3.33 9.27
N VAL A 10 -8.44 -2.49 9.84
CA VAL A 10 -8.74 -1.08 10.10
C VAL A 10 -8.93 -0.30 8.79
N LEU A 11 -8.05 -0.48 7.80
CA LEU A 11 -8.17 0.19 6.51
C LEU A 11 -9.46 -0.19 5.78
N VAL A 12 -9.83 -1.46 5.81
CA VAL A 12 -11.10 -1.95 5.22
C VAL A 12 -12.30 -1.34 5.94
N ALA A 13 -12.28 -1.29 7.27
CA ALA A 13 -13.37 -0.68 8.05
C ALA A 13 -13.53 0.82 7.74
N ILE A 14 -12.43 1.56 7.63
CA ILE A 14 -12.44 2.98 7.27
C ILE A 14 -13.01 3.18 5.86
N SER A 15 -12.61 2.37 4.89
CA SER A 15 -13.17 2.45 3.53
C SER A 15 -14.66 2.15 3.50
N PHE A 16 -15.14 1.19 4.29
CA PHE A 16 -16.56 0.90 4.38
C PHE A 16 -17.35 2.05 5.00
N LEU A 17 -16.81 2.69 6.05
CA LEU A 17 -17.41 3.88 6.66
C LEU A 17 -17.52 5.04 5.65
N LEU A 18 -16.46 5.32 4.90
CA LEU A 18 -16.46 6.36 3.86
C LEU A 18 -17.45 6.05 2.74
N LEU A 19 -17.59 4.78 2.36
CA LEU A 19 -18.56 4.34 1.38
C LEU A 19 -20.00 4.63 1.85
N VAL A 20 -20.32 4.27 3.09
CA VAL A 20 -21.64 4.54 3.68
C VAL A 20 -21.92 6.04 3.72
N LEU A 21 -20.97 6.85 4.19
CA LEU A 21 -21.11 8.31 4.24
C LEU A 21 -21.38 8.90 2.83
N LYS A 22 -20.69 8.42 1.80
CA LYS A 22 -20.91 8.82 0.40
C LYS A 22 -22.30 8.44 -0.09
N GLN A 23 -22.76 7.22 0.20
CA GLN A 23 -24.10 6.77 -0.21
C GLN A 23 -25.22 7.52 0.51
N THR A 24 -25.00 7.93 1.76
CA THR A 24 -25.93 8.76 2.52
C THR A 24 -25.87 10.25 2.18
N GLY A 25 -25.03 10.65 1.22
CA GLY A 25 -24.90 12.05 0.80
C GLY A 25 -24.25 12.97 1.84
N GLN A 26 -23.54 12.42 2.83
CA GLN A 26 -22.83 13.20 3.85
C GLN A 26 -21.48 13.73 3.37
N ILE A 27 -20.91 13.12 2.31
CA ILE A 27 -19.67 13.54 1.69
C ILE A 27 -19.77 13.51 0.15
N ASP A 28 -19.28 14.57 -0.49
CA ASP A 28 -19.29 14.69 -1.96
C ASP A 28 -17.94 14.37 -2.62
N TRP A 29 -16.99 13.86 -1.85
CA TRP A 29 -15.63 13.59 -2.32
C TRP A 29 -15.58 12.66 -3.54
N ALA A 30 -14.56 12.83 -4.39
CA ALA A 30 -14.33 11.95 -5.52
C ALA A 30 -14.14 10.49 -5.06
N TRP A 31 -14.57 9.53 -5.88
CA TRP A 31 -14.46 8.09 -5.61
C TRP A 31 -13.02 7.62 -5.34
N TRP A 32 -12.04 8.34 -5.89
CA TRP A 32 -10.62 8.10 -5.62
C TRP A 32 -10.27 8.25 -4.13
N TRP A 33 -10.85 9.26 -3.45
CA TRP A 33 -10.59 9.50 -2.03
C TRP A 33 -11.24 8.44 -1.13
N ILE A 34 -12.37 7.88 -1.53
CA ILE A 34 -13.09 6.83 -0.77
C ILE A 34 -12.34 5.49 -0.85
N SER A 35 -11.76 5.19 -2.02
CA SER A 35 -10.98 3.97 -2.23
C SER A 35 -9.53 4.09 -1.73
N LEU A 36 -9.02 5.29 -1.49
CA LEU A 36 -7.63 5.56 -1.06
C LEU A 36 -7.12 4.65 0.08
N PRO A 37 -7.89 4.38 1.16
CA PRO A 37 -7.42 3.50 2.23
C PRO A 37 -7.19 2.05 1.78
N LEU A 38 -7.93 1.56 0.77
CA LEU A 38 -7.69 0.25 0.17
C LEU A 38 -6.42 0.22 -0.68
N TRP A 39 -6.03 1.35 -1.29
CA TRP A 39 -4.82 1.46 -2.11
C TRP A 39 -3.54 1.55 -1.29
N LEU A 40 -3.59 2.06 -0.05
CA LEU A 40 -2.41 2.18 0.82
C LEU A 40 -1.72 0.84 1.09
N ALA A 41 -2.53 -0.22 1.18
CA ALA A 41 -2.09 -1.60 1.37
C ALA A 41 -1.19 -2.13 0.22
N PRO A 42 -1.68 -2.24 -1.03
CA PRO A 42 -0.88 -2.71 -2.16
C PRO A 42 0.25 -1.76 -2.54
N ILE A 43 0.09 -0.44 -2.38
CA ILE A 43 1.14 0.53 -2.68
C ILE A 43 2.36 0.31 -1.78
N GLY A 44 2.14 0.13 -0.47
CA GLY A 44 3.24 -0.14 0.47
C GLY A 44 3.99 -1.43 0.13
N PHE A 45 3.26 -2.48 -0.24
CA PHE A 45 3.85 -3.75 -0.65
C PHE A 45 4.63 -3.64 -1.96
N MET A 46 4.11 -2.88 -2.93
CA MET A 46 4.75 -2.65 -4.22
C MET A 46 6.05 -1.85 -4.07
N PHE A 47 6.05 -0.82 -3.22
CA PHE A 47 7.27 -0.06 -2.90
C PHE A 47 8.33 -0.93 -2.23
N LEU A 48 7.92 -1.76 -1.26
CA LEU A 48 8.85 -2.69 -0.61
C LEU A 48 9.45 -3.68 -1.60
N ALA A 49 8.62 -4.27 -2.48
CA ALA A 49 9.07 -5.19 -3.53
C ALA A 49 10.05 -4.51 -4.49
N LEU A 50 9.78 -3.25 -4.89
CA LEU A 50 10.67 -2.47 -5.75
C LEU A 50 12.01 -2.22 -5.07
N ILE A 51 12.03 -1.85 -3.78
CA ILE A 51 13.27 -1.66 -3.02
C ILE A 51 14.06 -2.96 -2.94
N VAL A 52 13.40 -4.08 -2.62
CA VAL A 52 14.05 -5.41 -2.56
C VAL A 52 14.64 -5.77 -3.92
N LEU A 53 13.92 -5.53 -5.02
CA LEU A 53 14.41 -5.76 -6.37
C LEU A 53 15.63 -4.90 -6.68
N LEU A 54 15.58 -3.60 -6.38
CA LEU A 54 16.70 -2.68 -6.59
C LEU A 54 17.93 -3.10 -5.78
N LEU A 55 17.75 -3.53 -4.53
CA LEU A 55 18.84 -4.05 -3.70
C LEU A 55 19.41 -5.36 -4.26
N ALA A 56 18.56 -6.27 -4.74
CA ALA A 56 19.00 -7.52 -5.35
C ALA A 56 19.82 -7.26 -6.62
N VAL A 57 19.31 -6.40 -7.51
CA VAL A 57 20.02 -5.97 -8.73
C VAL A 57 21.33 -5.26 -8.38
N TRP A 58 21.34 -4.38 -7.38
CA TRP A 58 22.55 -3.72 -6.90
C TRP A 58 23.59 -4.72 -6.39
N GLN A 59 23.17 -5.74 -5.65
CA GLN A 59 24.06 -6.80 -5.18
C GLN A 59 24.64 -7.61 -6.33
N GLU A 60 23.83 -7.97 -7.32
CA GLU A 60 24.31 -8.70 -8.50
C GLU A 60 25.26 -7.87 -9.35
N LEU A 61 24.95 -6.59 -9.57
CA LEU A 61 25.86 -5.66 -10.24
C LEU A 61 27.19 -5.52 -9.49
N LYS A 62 27.15 -5.39 -8.16
CA LYS A 62 28.38 -5.34 -7.34
C LYS A 62 29.20 -6.62 -7.45
N ARG A 63 28.55 -7.78 -7.53
CA ARG A 63 29.23 -9.08 -7.74
C ARG A 63 29.81 -9.20 -9.15
N ALA A 64 29.06 -8.78 -10.16
CA ALA A 64 29.44 -8.85 -11.57
C ALA A 64 30.57 -7.88 -11.92
N PHE A 65 30.56 -6.68 -11.34
CA PHE A 65 31.57 -5.67 -11.62
C PHE A 65 32.87 -5.83 -10.84
N HIS A 66 32.93 -6.74 -9.87
CA HIS A 66 34.14 -7.15 -9.12
C HIS A 66 35.25 -6.08 -9.09
N ILE A 67 34.90 -4.88 -8.63
CA ILE A 67 35.91 -3.91 -8.21
C ILE A 67 36.44 -4.49 -6.91
N ARG A 68 37.68 -4.98 -6.97
CA ARG A 68 38.49 -5.31 -5.80
C ARG A 68 38.49 -4.14 -4.81
#